data_AF-A0A6J5BMI7-F1
#
_entry.id   AF-A0A6J5BMI7-F1
#
_cell.length_a   1.000
_cell.length_b   1.000
_cell.length_c   1.000
_cell.angle_alpha   90.00
_cell.angle_beta   90.00
_cell.angle_gamma   90.00
#
_symmetry.space_group_name_H-M   'P 1'
#
loop_
_entity.id
_entity.type
_entity.pdbx_description
1 polymer ?
#
loop_
_entity_poly.entity_id
_entity_poly.type
_entity_poly.pdbx_seq_one_letter_code
_entity_poly.pdbx_strand_id
1 'polypeptide(L)'
;MWSLLKRLLTGPPAPPDPYAETIRFDDSGFTRAMGDEATGGRRQFWPWEAIDEFGFQFTEALFPDPWVGDYMEGLWYVRVHDEGSLMAVAFGQEHLDLAALPPALLRHMPGLDVQALREGLAVAKRGIHHFEGEGTWVAWRRDPHCT
;
A
#
# COMPACT_ATOMS: atom_id res chain seq x y z
N MET A 1 13.13 -42.32 -6.29
CA MET A 1 11.70 -42.73 -6.24
C MET A 1 10.83 -41.90 -5.29
N TRP A 2 11.37 -41.28 -4.24
CA TRP A 2 10.59 -40.47 -3.27
C TRP A 2 10.09 -39.10 -3.80
N SER A 3 10.73 -38.53 -4.82
CA SER A 3 10.38 -37.22 -5.40
C SER A 3 9.13 -37.23 -6.28
N LEU A 4 8.85 -38.35 -6.95
CA LEU A 4 7.68 -38.51 -7.84
C LEU A 4 6.38 -38.67 -7.05
N LEU A 5 6.43 -39.34 -5.90
CA LEU A 5 5.29 -39.49 -4.98
C LEU A 5 4.90 -38.15 -4.33
N LYS A 6 5.88 -37.31 -3.97
CA LYS A 6 5.60 -35.95 -3.46
C LYS A 6 4.85 -35.09 -4.49
N ARG A 7 5.25 -35.17 -5.75
CA ARG A 7 4.63 -34.40 -6.85
C ARG A 7 3.20 -34.83 -7.18
N LEU A 8 2.77 -36.02 -6.78
CA LEU A 8 1.38 -36.51 -6.93
C LEU A 8 0.47 -36.09 -5.76
N LEU A 9 1.05 -35.79 -4.59
CA LEU A 9 0.31 -35.37 -3.39
C LEU A 9 0.21 -33.85 -3.25
N THR A 10 1.18 -33.11 -3.79
CA THR A 10 1.04 -31.68 -4.02
C THR A 10 0.26 -31.50 -5.32
N GLY A 11 -1.02 -31.16 -5.22
CA GLY A 11 -1.81 -30.73 -6.38
C GLY A 11 -1.11 -29.62 -7.17
N PRO A 12 -1.61 -29.28 -8.37
CA PRO A 12 -1.06 -28.14 -9.11
C PRO A 12 -0.99 -26.91 -8.18
N PRO A 13 0.05 -26.08 -8.32
CA PRO A 13 0.14 -24.86 -7.52
C PRO A 13 -1.17 -24.09 -7.66
N ALA A 14 -1.66 -23.54 -6.54
CA ALA A 14 -2.85 -22.70 -6.58
C ALA A 14 -2.67 -21.64 -7.68
N PRO A 15 -3.68 -21.40 -8.52
CA PRO A 15 -3.58 -20.35 -9.52
C PRO A 15 -3.22 -19.04 -8.81
N PRO A 16 -2.37 -18.19 -9.43
CA PRO A 16 -2.02 -16.91 -8.85
C PRO A 16 -3.29 -16.12 -8.56
N ASP A 17 -3.35 -15.49 -7.39
CA ASP A 17 -4.50 -14.68 -7.00
C ASP A 17 -4.61 -13.49 -7.97
N PRO A 18 -5.72 -13.38 -8.73
CA PRO A 18 -5.91 -12.31 -9.69
C PRO A 18 -6.03 -10.92 -9.01
N TYR A 19 -6.27 -10.89 -7.69
CA TYR A 19 -6.33 -9.67 -6.89
C TYR A 19 -5.06 -9.41 -6.09
N ALA A 20 -4.01 -10.22 -6.28
CA ALA A 20 -2.73 -9.99 -5.62
C ALA A 20 -2.21 -8.59 -5.98
N GLU A 21 -2.15 -7.73 -4.97
CA GLU A 21 -1.59 -6.40 -5.08
C GLU A 21 -0.07 -6.48 -4.82
N THR A 22 0.72 -5.87 -5.69
CA THR A 22 2.17 -5.74 -5.54
C THR A 22 2.54 -4.27 -5.49
N ILE A 23 3.12 -3.87 -4.37
CA ILE A 23 3.58 -2.51 -4.11
C ILE A 23 5.10 -2.48 -4.12
N ARG A 24 5.68 -1.54 -4.87
CA ARG A 24 7.12 -1.41 -4.99
C ARG A 24 7.56 0.05 -5.03
N PHE A 25 8.51 0.39 -4.18
CA PHE A 25 9.25 1.65 -4.21
C PHE A 25 10.71 1.35 -4.56
N ASP A 26 11.20 1.90 -5.66
CA ASP A 26 12.57 1.73 -6.13
C ASP A 26 13.18 3.07 -6.56
N ASP A 27 14.40 3.07 -7.07
CA ASP A 27 15.07 4.31 -7.47
C ASP A 27 14.36 5.03 -8.65
N SER A 28 13.43 4.38 -9.36
CA SER A 28 12.64 5.00 -10.45
C SER A 28 11.35 5.65 -9.96
N GLY A 29 10.73 5.11 -8.92
CA GLY A 29 9.49 5.66 -8.38
C GLY A 29 8.64 4.64 -7.62
N PHE A 30 7.35 4.87 -7.65
CA PHE A 30 6.32 4.02 -7.07
C PHE A 30 5.63 3.20 -8.17
N THR A 31 5.55 1.89 -7.98
CA THR A 31 4.80 0.98 -8.84
C THR A 31 3.73 0.27 -8.03
N ARG A 32 2.50 0.25 -8.56
CA ARG A 32 1.40 -0.58 -8.08
C ARG A 32 0.99 -1.53 -9.20
N ALA A 33 0.98 -2.83 -8.92
CA ALA A 33 0.48 -3.83 -9.85
C ALA A 33 -0.63 -4.65 -9.18
N MET A 34 -1.65 -5.04 -9.96
CA MET A 34 -2.74 -5.89 -9.52
C MET A 34 -2.86 -7.07 -10.49
N GLY A 35 -2.78 -8.28 -9.94
CA GLY A 35 -2.81 -9.53 -10.70
C GLY A 35 -1.55 -9.77 -11.54
N ASP A 36 -1.55 -10.86 -12.30
CA ASP A 36 -0.45 -11.24 -13.19
C ASP A 36 -0.64 -10.59 -14.57
N GLU A 37 0.42 -9.96 -15.12
CA GLU A 37 0.44 -9.40 -16.48
C GLU A 37 0.02 -10.45 -17.53
N ALA A 38 0.38 -11.72 -17.35
CA ALA A 38 -0.03 -12.82 -18.24
C ALA A 38 -1.55 -13.07 -18.25
N THR A 39 -2.26 -12.62 -17.20
CA THR A 39 -3.71 -12.74 -17.02
C THR A 39 -4.47 -11.43 -17.24
N GLY A 40 -3.81 -10.39 -17.75
CA GLY A 40 -4.41 -9.06 -17.93
C GLY A 40 -4.35 -8.18 -16.68
N GLY A 41 -3.41 -8.44 -15.78
CA GLY A 41 -3.10 -7.60 -14.64
C GLY A 41 -2.81 -6.16 -15.05
N ARG A 42 -3.12 -5.22 -14.14
CA ARG A 42 -2.90 -3.78 -14.38
C ARG A 42 -1.69 -3.33 -13.61
N ARG A 43 -0.79 -2.61 -14.28
CA ARG A 43 0.39 -2.00 -13.68
C ARG A 43 0.35 -0.50 -13.88
N GLN A 44 0.52 0.22 -12.78
CA GLN A 44 0.59 1.67 -12.72
C GLN A 44 1.95 2.08 -12.15
N PHE A 45 2.50 3.16 -12.68
CA PHE A 45 3.82 3.67 -12.30
C PHE A 45 3.77 5.19 -12.21
N TRP A 46 4.34 5.72 -11.12
CA TRP A 46 4.54 7.14 -10.94
C TRP A 46 5.99 7.40 -10.56
N PRO A 47 6.70 8.27 -11.30
CA PRO A 47 8.06 8.63 -10.95
C PRO A 47 8.05 9.50 -9.69
N TRP A 48 9.21 9.61 -9.02
CA TRP A 48 9.29 10.31 -7.73
C TRP A 48 8.79 11.75 -7.80
N GLU A 49 9.05 12.49 -8.89
CA GLU A 49 8.59 13.86 -9.11
C GLU A 49 7.06 14.01 -9.17
N ALA A 50 6.34 12.93 -9.49
CA ALA A 50 4.89 12.96 -9.52
C ALA A 50 4.26 12.78 -8.13
N ILE A 51 5.03 12.41 -7.10
CA ILE A 51 4.53 12.14 -5.74
C ILE A 51 4.59 13.40 -4.88
N ASP A 52 3.46 13.82 -4.33
CA ASP A 52 3.35 15.05 -3.55
C ASP A 52 3.11 14.83 -2.06
N GLU A 53 2.54 13.69 -1.70
CA GLU A 53 2.22 13.38 -0.30
C GLU A 53 2.38 11.89 -0.06
N PHE A 54 2.80 11.53 1.14
CA PHE A 54 2.79 10.15 1.62
C PHE A 54 2.34 10.12 3.07
N GLY A 55 1.52 9.12 3.40
CA GLY A 55 0.99 8.98 4.74
C GLY A 55 0.24 7.68 4.96
N PHE A 56 -0.47 7.66 6.09
CA PHE A 56 -1.33 6.57 6.50
C PHE A 56 -2.74 7.08 6.75
N GLN A 57 -3.73 6.27 6.45
CA GLN A 57 -5.16 6.52 6.65
C GLN A 57 -5.77 5.37 7.44
N PHE A 58 -6.67 5.71 8.34
CA PHE A 58 -7.55 4.75 9.00
C PHE A 58 -8.97 5.24 8.77
N THR A 59 -9.70 4.55 7.91
CA THR A 59 -10.99 5.01 7.38
C THR A 59 -11.96 3.84 7.30
N GLU A 60 -13.26 4.11 7.28
CA GLU A 60 -14.25 3.07 7.01
C GLU A 60 -13.98 2.42 5.64
N ALA A 61 -14.10 1.09 5.59
CA ALA A 61 -13.93 0.30 4.38
C ALA A 61 -14.94 0.74 3.33
N LEU A 62 -14.46 1.07 2.13
CA LEU A 62 -15.34 1.48 1.03
C LEU A 62 -16.25 0.32 0.58
N PHE A 63 -15.76 -0.91 0.73
CA PHE A 63 -16.48 -2.15 0.40
C PHE A 63 -16.53 -3.04 1.65
N PRO A 64 -17.53 -2.85 2.53
CA PRO A 64 -17.65 -3.63 3.76
C PRO A 64 -17.85 -5.12 3.45
N ASP A 65 -17.27 -5.97 4.30
CA ASP A 65 -17.35 -7.41 4.15
C ASP A 65 -18.72 -7.90 4.67
N PRO A 66 -19.48 -8.69 3.89
CA PRO A 66 -20.81 -9.15 4.30
C PRO A 66 -20.89 -9.95 5.61
N TRP A 67 -19.77 -10.48 6.10
CA TRP A 67 -19.69 -11.29 7.32
C TRP A 67 -19.15 -10.49 8.51
N VAL A 68 -18.28 -9.52 8.27
CA VAL A 68 -17.70 -8.64 9.31
C VAL A 68 -18.61 -7.43 9.58
N GLY A 69 -19.35 -6.96 8.57
CA GLY A 69 -20.13 -5.74 8.63
C GLY A 69 -19.27 -4.51 8.34
N ASP A 70 -19.69 -3.35 8.84
CA ASP A 70 -18.90 -2.12 8.71
C ASP A 70 -17.62 -2.24 9.54
N TYR A 71 -16.48 -1.89 8.94
CA TYR A 71 -15.18 -1.95 9.59
C TYR A 71 -14.24 -0.87 9.05
N MET A 72 -13.15 -0.67 9.76
CA MET A 72 -12.10 0.29 9.46
C MET A 72 -10.91 -0.41 8.79
N GLU A 73 -10.39 0.22 7.74
CA GLU A 73 -9.19 -0.20 7.02
C GLU A 73 -8.03 0.73 7.35
N GLY A 74 -6.88 0.12 7.65
CA GLY A 74 -5.59 0.80 7.64
C GLY A 74 -5.02 0.78 6.23
N LEU A 75 -4.73 1.96 5.68
CA LEU A 75 -4.23 2.12 4.31
C LEU A 75 -3.01 3.03 4.30
N TRP A 76 -1.96 2.61 3.61
CA TRP A 76 -0.94 3.55 3.16
C TRP A 76 -1.48 4.31 1.96
N TYR A 77 -1.03 5.55 1.77
CA TYR A 77 -1.37 6.28 0.56
C TYR A 77 -0.21 7.13 0.06
N VAL A 78 -0.17 7.31 -1.25
CA VAL A 78 0.60 8.36 -1.92
C VAL A 78 -0.36 9.29 -2.66
N ARG A 79 -0.17 10.60 -2.59
CA ARG A 79 -0.80 11.52 -3.54
C ARG A 79 0.12 11.74 -4.71
N VAL A 80 -0.41 11.54 -5.91
CA VAL A 80 0.33 11.63 -7.16
C VAL A 80 -0.37 12.53 -8.16
N HIS A 81 0.42 13.23 -8.96
CA HIS A 81 -0.06 13.85 -10.18
C HIS A 81 -0.13 12.82 -11.30
N ASP A 82 -1.32 12.63 -11.85
CA ASP A 82 -1.56 11.75 -12.99
C ASP A 82 -2.46 12.46 -14.01
N GLU A 83 -2.02 12.52 -15.27
CA GLU A 83 -2.69 13.25 -16.37
C GLU A 83 -3.19 14.67 -16.00
N GLY A 84 -2.44 15.39 -15.16
CA GLY A 84 -2.78 16.75 -14.71
C GLY A 84 -3.77 16.83 -13.55
N SER A 85 -4.21 15.69 -13.00
CA SER A 85 -5.05 15.61 -11.81
C SER A 85 -4.27 15.11 -10.61
N LEU A 86 -4.52 15.68 -9.43
CA LEU A 86 -3.99 15.15 -8.18
C LEU A 86 -4.92 14.05 -7.68
N MET A 87 -4.38 12.85 -7.48
CA MET A 87 -5.14 11.69 -6.99
C MET A 87 -4.41 11.00 -5.83
N ALA A 88 -5.19 10.39 -4.93
CA ALA A 88 -4.65 9.54 -3.87
C ALA A 88 -4.68 8.08 -4.32
N VAL A 89 -3.52 7.42 -4.28
CA VAL A 89 -3.38 5.99 -4.51
C VAL A 89 -3.18 5.33 -3.15
N ALA A 90 -4.21 4.64 -2.68
CA ALA A 90 -4.19 3.90 -1.42
C ALA A 90 -3.91 2.41 -1.66
N PHE A 91 -3.25 1.76 -0.70
CA PHE A 91 -2.94 0.33 -0.70
C PHE A 91 -2.87 -0.22 0.74
N GLY A 92 -3.06 -1.54 0.88
CA GLY A 92 -3.19 -2.21 2.17
C GLY A 92 -2.03 -1.97 3.14
N GLN A 93 -2.34 -1.81 4.43
CA GLN A 93 -1.36 -1.62 5.52
C GLN A 93 -0.25 -2.69 5.50
N GLU A 94 -0.55 -3.92 5.12
CA GLU A 94 0.35 -5.07 5.08
C GLU A 94 1.52 -4.92 4.09
N HIS A 95 1.44 -4.00 3.13
CA HIS A 95 2.47 -3.83 2.12
C HIS A 95 3.73 -3.09 2.59
N LEU A 96 3.67 -2.37 3.72
CA LEU A 96 4.82 -1.69 4.29
C LEU A 96 4.97 -1.99 5.78
N ASP A 97 6.20 -2.31 6.17
CA ASP A 97 6.61 -2.35 7.56
C ASP A 97 7.36 -1.06 7.90
N LEU A 98 6.85 -0.32 8.90
CA LEU A 98 7.47 0.93 9.37
C LEU A 98 8.91 0.70 9.88
N ALA A 99 9.22 -0.50 10.39
CA ALA A 99 10.57 -0.85 10.84
C ALA A 99 11.54 -1.16 9.68
N ALA A 100 11.03 -1.37 8.46
CA ALA A 100 11.79 -1.78 7.30
C ALA A 100 11.33 -1.06 6.02
N LEU A 101 11.13 0.26 6.10
CA LEU A 101 10.72 1.07 4.96
C LEU A 101 11.71 0.94 3.79
N PRO A 102 11.23 0.93 2.53
CA PRO A 102 12.09 0.85 1.35
C PRO A 102 13.15 1.98 1.34
N PRO A 103 14.43 1.66 1.10
CA PRO A 103 15.50 2.68 1.09
C PRO A 103 15.26 3.80 0.07
N ALA A 104 14.66 3.49 -1.08
CA ALA A 104 14.33 4.49 -2.10
C ALA A 104 13.29 5.49 -1.58
N LEU A 105 12.26 5.02 -0.86
CA LEU A 105 11.26 5.89 -0.25
C LEU A 105 11.92 6.89 0.72
N LEU A 106 12.80 6.42 1.60
CA LEU A 106 13.51 7.28 2.54
C LEU A 106 14.44 8.29 1.85
N ARG A 107 15.05 7.91 0.72
CA ARG A 107 15.92 8.79 -0.07
C ARG A 107 15.14 9.91 -0.75
N HIS A 108 13.94 9.61 -1.25
CA HIS A 108 13.13 10.55 -2.03
C HIS A 108 12.11 11.34 -1.20
N MET A 109 11.92 10.99 0.08
CA MET A 109 11.08 11.71 1.04
C MET A 109 11.90 12.25 2.22
N PRO A 110 12.81 13.20 1.99
CA PRO A 110 13.60 13.78 3.07
C PRO A 110 12.68 14.46 4.08
N GLY A 111 12.92 14.21 5.36
CA GLY A 111 12.10 14.76 6.45
C GLY A 111 10.80 14.01 6.73
N LEU A 112 10.64 12.79 6.20
CA LEU A 112 9.52 11.89 6.54
C LEU A 112 9.30 11.81 8.06
N ASP A 113 8.13 12.23 8.52
CA ASP A 113 7.70 12.14 9.91
C ASP A 113 7.24 10.72 10.24
N VAL A 114 8.19 9.90 10.67
CA VAL A 114 7.94 8.52 11.13
C VAL A 114 7.04 8.49 12.37
N GLN A 115 7.00 9.55 13.18
CA GLN A 115 6.16 9.60 14.36
C GLN A 115 4.68 9.70 13.99
N ALA A 116 4.34 10.52 12.98
CA ALA A 116 2.98 10.58 12.45
C ALA A 116 2.49 9.19 11.98
N LEU A 117 3.33 8.44 11.26
CA LEU A 117 2.99 7.07 10.82
C LEU A 117 2.80 6.11 12.00
N ARG A 118 3.65 6.23 13.01
CA ARG A 118 3.57 5.40 14.22
C ARG A 118 2.26 5.64 14.97
N GLU A 119 1.80 6.89 15.03
CA GLU A 119 0.53 7.25 15.66
C GLU A 119 -0.66 6.67 14.91
N GLY A 120 -0.69 6.80 13.58
CA GLY A 120 -1.74 6.18 12.75
C GLY A 120 -1.80 4.66 12.90
N LEU A 121 -0.64 3.98 12.84
CA LEU A 121 -0.58 2.53 13.08
C LEU A 121 -0.98 2.15 14.51
N ALA A 122 -0.70 2.99 15.51
CA ALA A 122 -1.12 2.75 16.88
C ALA A 122 -2.64 2.85 17.05
N VAL A 123 -3.30 3.71 16.28
CA VAL A 123 -4.76 3.79 16.21
C VAL A 123 -5.35 2.56 15.53
N ALA A 124 -4.84 2.17 14.36
CA ALA A 124 -5.29 0.97 13.65
C ALA A 124 -5.16 -0.31 14.51
N LYS A 125 -4.11 -0.41 15.34
CA LYS A 125 -3.91 -1.51 16.30
C LYS A 125 -4.99 -1.63 17.37
N ARG A 126 -5.82 -0.61 17.58
CA ARG A 126 -6.96 -0.68 18.52
C ARG A 126 -8.11 -1.54 17.99
N GLY A 127 -8.08 -1.91 16.72
CA GLY A 127 -8.96 -2.90 16.11
C GLY A 127 -9.84 -2.31 15.01
N ILE A 128 -10.34 -3.20 14.15
CA ILE A 128 -11.09 -2.86 12.93
C ILE A 128 -12.46 -2.23 13.19
N HIS A 129 -12.97 -2.21 14.43
CA HIS A 129 -14.22 -1.52 14.78
C HIS A 129 -13.97 -0.25 15.62
N HIS A 130 -12.75 0.29 15.63
CA HIS A 130 -12.42 1.53 16.33
C HIS A 130 -12.76 2.77 15.48
N PHE A 131 -14.04 2.98 15.21
CA PHE A 131 -14.53 4.08 14.36
C PHE A 131 -14.12 5.48 14.87
N GLU A 132 -14.06 5.67 16.19
CA GLU A 132 -13.57 6.92 16.80
C GLU A 132 -12.12 7.26 16.45
N GLY A 133 -11.36 6.29 15.93
CA GLY A 133 -9.99 6.45 15.49
C GLY A 133 -9.84 6.92 14.04
N GLU A 134 -10.92 7.19 13.31
CA GLU A 134 -10.84 7.64 11.92
C GLU A 134 -9.88 8.84 11.77
N GLY A 135 -9.00 8.76 10.78
CA GLY A 135 -8.01 9.82 10.59
C GLY A 135 -7.05 9.62 9.42
N THR A 136 -6.31 10.70 9.15
CA THR A 136 -5.21 10.74 8.18
C THR A 136 -3.96 11.28 8.87
N TRP A 137 -2.86 10.55 8.77
CA TRP A 137 -1.53 10.92 9.26
C TRP A 137 -0.61 11.14 8.08
N VAL A 138 -0.47 12.41 7.70
CA VAL A 138 0.44 12.85 6.64
C VAL A 138 1.86 12.84 7.20
N ALA A 139 2.73 12.00 6.65
CA ALA A 139 4.11 11.90 7.11
C ALA A 139 5.09 12.70 6.26
N TRP A 140 4.76 12.94 5.00
CA TRP A 140 5.60 13.72 4.12
C TRP A 140 4.76 14.47 3.09
N ARG A 141 5.21 15.68 2.78
CA ARG A 141 4.71 16.51 1.68
C ARG A 141 5.90 17.05 0.91
N ARG A 142 5.76 17.10 -0.41
CA ARG A 142 6.71 17.80 -1.27
C ARG A 142 6.68 19.28 -0.91
N ASP A 143 7.87 19.88 -0.77
CA ASP A 143 7.97 21.33 -0.69
C ASP A 143 7.58 21.93 -2.05
N PRO A 144 6.53 22.77 -2.12
CA PRO A 144 6.11 23.39 -3.38
C PRO A 144 7.19 24.26 -4.04
N HIS A 145 8.28 24.58 -3.33
CA HIS A 145 9.39 25.39 -3.83
C HIS A 145 10.54 24.55 -4.43
N CYS A 146 10.47 23.22 -4.39
CA CYS A 146 11.43 22.33 -5.04
C CYS A 146 10.86 21.81 -6.37
N THR A 147 10.91 22.64 -7.41
CA THR A 147 10.66 22.24 -8.81
C THR A 147 11.80 22.72 -9.70
#